data_AF-A0A1D2R7I8-F1
#
_entry.id   AF-A0A1D2R7I8-F1
#
_cell.length_a   1.000
_cell.length_b   1.000
_cell.length_c   1.000
_cell.angle_alpha   90.00
_cell.angle_beta   90.00
_cell.angle_gamma   90.00
#
_symmetry.space_group_name_H-M   'P 1'
#
loop_
_entity.id
_entity.type
_entity.pdbx_description
1 polymer ?
#
loop_
_entity_poly.entity_id
_entity_poly.type
_entity_poly.pdbx_seq_one_letter_code
_entity_poly.pdbx_strand_id
1 'polypeptide(L)'
;MIKETCARVAESECYSGFGKSYCGLNDFKKAIEFHEKSLKIDKEIGYKTGEYSSYIDLGDVYRKQNKLEDAYEYYADALDIVEEISDKYHEIIVLLNICLISIDKDKKQIGEKAKRLIEEMGIIDPVAGKKFEDYKNGRKFLEIADKLIEWKLTEEEIEGAFTYFKGVR
;
A
#
# COMPACT_ATOMS: atom_id res chain seq x y z
N MET A 1 -9.32 26.28 16.31
CA MET A 1 -9.72 24.92 15.87
C MET A 1 -9.32 24.67 14.41
N ILE A 2 -10.02 25.17 13.38
CA ILE A 2 -9.68 24.85 11.96
C ILE A 2 -8.22 25.21 11.57
N LYS A 3 -7.73 26.40 11.93
CA LYS A 3 -6.34 26.81 11.64
C LYS A 3 -5.28 25.92 12.28
N GLU A 4 -5.58 25.36 13.44
CA GLU A 4 -4.68 24.49 14.19
C GLU A 4 -4.64 23.09 13.57
N THR A 5 -5.81 22.56 13.17
CA THR A 5 -5.88 21.32 12.39
C THR A 5 -5.16 21.43 11.04
N CYS A 6 -5.31 22.53 10.30
CA CYS A 6 -4.58 22.71 9.03
C CYS A 6 -3.06 22.78 9.22
N ALA A 7 -2.59 23.47 10.27
CA ALA A 7 -1.16 23.52 10.58
C ALA A 7 -0.60 22.13 10.92
N ARG A 8 -1.40 21.32 11.61
CA ARG A 8 -1.07 19.93 11.96
C ARG A 8 -1.02 19.00 10.75
N VAL A 9 -1.95 19.14 9.80
CA VAL A 9 -1.89 18.41 8.52
C VAL A 9 -0.60 18.75 7.78
N ALA A 10 -0.27 20.05 7.65
CA ALA A 10 0.95 20.47 6.97
C ALA A 10 2.22 19.97 7.68
N GLU A 11 2.22 19.93 9.02
CA GLU A 11 3.31 19.35 9.83
C GLU A 11 3.50 17.86 9.52
N SER A 12 2.41 17.09 9.45
CA SER A 12 2.42 15.67 9.08
C SER A 12 2.98 15.45 7.68
N GLU A 13 2.48 16.18 6.68
CA GLU A 13 2.94 16.08 5.29
C GLU A 13 4.44 16.39 5.16
N CYS A 14 4.94 17.36 5.93
CA CYS A 14 6.36 17.68 5.99
C CYS A 14 7.19 16.49 6.54
N TYR A 15 6.71 15.83 7.61
CA TYR A 15 7.36 14.62 8.12
C TYR A 15 7.30 13.46 7.12
N SER A 16 6.17 13.20 6.46
CA SER A 16 6.09 12.21 5.37
C SER A 16 7.10 12.51 4.26
N GLY A 17 7.23 13.78 3.85
CA GLY A 17 8.22 14.21 2.86
C GLY A 17 9.67 13.95 3.28
N PHE A 18 10.02 14.21 4.54
CA PHE A 18 11.33 13.82 5.07
C PHE A 18 11.52 12.31 5.09
N GLY A 19 10.50 11.55 5.49
CA GLY A 19 10.51 10.10 5.47
C GLY A 19 10.84 9.53 4.09
N LYS A 20 10.14 10.01 3.06
CA LYS A 20 10.38 9.65 1.65
C LYS A 20 11.79 9.98 1.20
N SER A 21 12.28 11.17 1.56
CA SER A 21 13.63 11.63 1.21
C SER A 21 14.70 10.71 1.82
N TYR A 22 14.59 10.37 3.11
CA TYR A 22 15.52 9.45 3.76
C TYR A 22 15.40 8.01 3.26
N CYS A 23 14.19 7.58 2.90
CA CYS A 23 13.95 6.28 2.24
C CYS A 23 14.69 6.20 0.89
N GLY A 24 14.66 7.27 0.08
CA GLY A 24 15.44 7.36 -1.17
C GLY A 24 16.96 7.33 -0.95
N LEU A 25 17.43 7.86 0.18
CA LEU A 25 18.84 7.79 0.59
C LEU A 25 19.24 6.45 1.25
N ASN A 26 18.30 5.49 1.36
CA ASN A 26 18.46 4.24 2.12
C ASN A 26 18.78 4.43 3.62
N ASP A 27 18.55 5.61 4.19
CA ASP A 27 18.59 5.84 5.65
C ASP A 27 17.23 5.42 6.24
N PHE A 28 16.99 4.12 6.24
CA PHE A 28 15.70 3.55 6.63
C PHE A 28 15.32 3.85 8.08
N LYS A 29 16.31 4.01 8.96
CA LYS A 29 16.07 4.35 10.37
C LYS A 29 15.40 5.71 10.49
N LYS A 30 15.93 6.73 9.80
CA LYS A 30 15.32 8.06 9.79
C LYS A 30 14.00 8.07 9.02
N ALA A 31 13.91 7.32 7.93
CA ALA A 31 12.65 7.19 7.18
C ALA A 31 11.52 6.72 8.11
N ILE A 32 11.75 5.65 8.88
CA ILE A 32 10.79 5.14 9.87
C ILE A 32 10.45 6.21 10.91
N GLU A 33 11.47 6.85 11.51
CA GLU A 33 11.24 7.88 12.54
C GLU A 33 10.31 9.00 12.05
N PHE A 34 10.51 9.46 10.81
CA PHE A 34 9.71 10.53 10.23
C PHE A 34 8.30 10.06 9.83
N HIS A 35 8.15 8.87 9.25
CA HIS A 35 6.83 8.33 8.94
C HIS A 35 6.03 8.01 10.21
N GLU A 36 6.65 7.55 11.30
CA GLU A 36 5.98 7.36 12.59
C GLU A 36 5.53 8.68 13.22
N LYS A 37 6.30 9.77 13.06
CA LYS A 37 5.87 11.12 13.47
C LYS A 37 4.66 11.58 12.66
N SER A 38 4.69 11.40 11.34
CA SER A 38 3.56 11.70 10.45
C SER A 38 2.30 10.94 10.91
N LEU A 39 2.41 9.62 11.05
CA LEU A 39 1.32 8.74 11.48
C LEU A 39 0.73 9.16 12.83
N LYS A 40 1.59 9.51 13.79
CA LYS A 40 1.15 9.96 15.11
C LYS A 40 0.31 11.23 15.00
N ILE A 41 0.73 12.19 14.18
CA ILE A 41 0.00 13.43 13.97
C ILE A 41 -1.35 13.16 13.31
N ASP A 42 -1.36 12.35 12.26
CA ASP A 42 -2.58 12.01 11.52
C ASP A 42 -3.60 11.32 12.42
N LYS A 43 -3.17 10.37 13.27
CA LYS A 43 -4.01 9.75 14.30
C LYS A 43 -4.55 10.75 15.31
N GLU A 44 -3.72 11.67 15.80
CA GLU A 44 -4.11 12.68 16.80
C GLU A 44 -5.20 13.63 16.28
N ILE A 45 -5.20 13.93 14.97
CA ILE A 45 -6.19 14.82 14.36
C ILE A 45 -7.31 14.09 13.62
N GLY A 46 -7.26 12.75 13.55
CA GLY A 46 -8.22 11.90 12.84
C GLY A 46 -8.15 12.01 11.32
N TYR A 47 -6.97 12.29 10.76
CA TYR A 47 -6.77 12.44 9.31
C TYR A 47 -6.47 11.08 8.64
N LYS A 48 -7.54 10.34 8.34
CA LYS A 48 -7.47 8.96 7.83
C LYS A 48 -6.64 8.78 6.55
N THR A 49 -6.73 9.69 5.58
CA THR A 49 -5.91 9.62 4.37
C THR A 49 -4.41 9.80 4.66
N GLY A 50 -4.06 10.60 5.68
CA GLY A 50 -2.69 10.73 6.17
C GLY A 50 -2.22 9.45 6.89
N GLU A 51 -3.07 8.86 7.74
CA GLU A 51 -2.78 7.58 8.39
C GLU A 51 -2.49 6.48 7.36
N TYR A 52 -3.36 6.34 6.35
CA TYR A 52 -3.17 5.45 5.21
C TYR A 52 -1.80 5.65 4.53
N SER A 53 -1.49 6.91 4.17
CA SER A 53 -0.27 7.24 3.45
C SER A 53 0.97 6.87 4.27
N SER A 54 0.94 7.16 5.57
CA SER A 54 2.02 6.84 6.50
C SER A 54 2.22 5.33 6.66
N TYR A 55 1.14 4.55 6.71
CA TYR A 55 1.22 3.09 6.76
C TYR A 55 1.79 2.48 5.47
N ILE A 56 1.37 2.95 4.30
CA ILE A 56 1.96 2.54 3.02
C ILE A 56 3.45 2.85 2.97
N ASP A 57 3.84 4.07 3.34
CA ASP A 57 5.24 4.51 3.31
C ASP A 57 6.10 3.66 4.28
N LEU A 58 5.60 3.36 5.49
CA LEU A 58 6.27 2.47 6.43
C LEU A 58 6.42 1.06 5.85
N GLY A 59 5.34 0.50 5.30
CA GLY A 59 5.36 -0.80 4.64
C GLY A 59 6.42 -0.88 3.54
N ASP A 60 6.54 0.17 2.72
CA ASP A 60 7.58 0.26 1.68
C ASP A 60 8.99 0.32 2.25
N VAL A 61 9.21 1.06 3.34
CA VAL A 61 10.51 1.12 4.01
C VAL A 61 10.93 -0.26 4.56
N TYR A 62 9.99 -1.01 5.15
CA TYR A 62 10.25 -2.37 5.65
C TYR A 62 10.44 -3.38 4.49
N ARG A 63 9.68 -3.24 3.41
CA ARG A 63 9.83 -4.03 2.20
C ARG A 63 11.21 -3.85 1.57
N LYS A 64 11.69 -2.60 1.45
CA LYS A 64 13.05 -2.29 0.96
C LYS A 64 14.16 -2.85 1.86
N GLN A 65 13.91 -2.96 3.16
CA GLN A 65 14.80 -3.65 4.12
C GLN A 65 14.65 -5.18 4.09
N ASN A 66 13.80 -5.72 3.22
CA ASN A 66 13.51 -7.15 3.10
C ASN A 66 12.86 -7.78 4.35
N LYS A 67 12.27 -6.94 5.21
CA LYS A 67 11.48 -7.26 6.40
C LYS A 67 10.01 -7.35 6.04
N LEU A 68 9.66 -8.45 5.38
CA LEU A 68 8.37 -8.60 4.69
C LEU A 68 7.20 -8.82 5.65
N GLU A 69 7.43 -9.43 6.82
CA GLU A 69 6.43 -9.57 7.87
C GLU A 69 5.98 -8.20 8.39
N ASP A 70 6.95 -7.37 8.79
CA ASP A 70 6.69 -6.00 9.25
C ASP A 70 5.97 -5.19 8.16
N ALA A 71 6.43 -5.29 6.90
CA ALA A 71 5.81 -4.60 5.78
C ALA A 71 4.35 -5.04 5.54
N TYR A 72 4.06 -6.33 5.70
CA TYR A 72 2.70 -6.85 5.60
C TYR A 72 1.79 -6.30 6.71
N GLU A 73 2.27 -6.23 7.95
CA GLU A 73 1.50 -5.66 9.07
C GLU A 73 1.11 -4.21 8.78
N TYR A 74 2.05 -3.38 8.31
CA TYR A 74 1.74 -2.00 7.94
C TYR A 74 0.78 -1.88 6.75
N TYR A 75 0.89 -2.74 5.74
CA TYR A 75 -0.09 -2.75 4.66
C TYR A 75 -1.47 -3.24 5.12
N ALA A 76 -1.54 -4.17 6.07
CA ALA A 76 -2.81 -4.60 6.68
C ALA A 76 -3.45 -3.45 7.47
N ASP A 77 -2.66 -2.70 8.26
CA ASP A 77 -3.16 -1.49 8.94
C ASP A 77 -3.66 -0.45 7.93
N ALA A 78 -2.98 -0.28 6.78
CA ALA A 78 -3.43 0.60 5.70
C ALA A 78 -4.77 0.13 5.09
N LEU A 79 -4.98 -1.19 5.02
CA LEU A 79 -6.21 -1.80 4.52
C LEU A 79 -7.41 -1.47 5.41
N ASP A 80 -7.24 -1.63 6.72
CA ASP A 80 -8.29 -1.32 7.70
C ASP A 80 -8.76 0.14 7.56
N ILE A 81 -7.83 1.06 7.30
CA ILE A 81 -8.15 2.48 7.08
C ILE A 81 -8.94 2.71 5.79
N VAL A 82 -8.54 2.10 4.67
CA VAL A 82 -9.23 2.29 3.38
C VAL A 82 -10.61 1.63 3.35
N GLU A 83 -10.80 0.53 4.09
CA GLU A 83 -12.12 -0.03 4.36
C GLU A 83 -12.98 0.95 5.17
N GLU A 84 -12.43 1.56 6.23
CA GLU A 84 -13.13 2.54 7.05
C GLU A 84 -13.63 3.74 6.23
N ILE A 85 -12.78 4.26 5.32
CA ILE A 85 -13.15 5.41 4.46
C ILE A 85 -13.84 4.99 3.15
N SER A 86 -14.04 3.69 2.91
CA SER A 86 -14.63 3.12 1.69
C SER A 86 -13.95 3.59 0.39
N ASP A 87 -12.63 3.75 0.42
CA ASP A 87 -11.83 4.22 -0.72
C ASP A 87 -11.30 3.05 -1.55
N LYS A 88 -12.04 2.75 -2.62
CA LYS A 88 -11.74 1.63 -3.51
C LYS A 88 -10.42 1.77 -4.25
N TYR A 89 -9.99 2.99 -4.56
CA TYR A 89 -8.74 3.23 -5.27
C TYR A 89 -7.55 2.87 -4.38
N HIS A 90 -7.55 3.36 -3.14
CA HIS A 90 -6.47 3.08 -2.19
C HIS A 90 -6.48 1.64 -1.67
N GLU A 91 -7.65 1.00 -1.58
CA GLU A 91 -7.82 -0.43 -1.32
C GLU A 91 -7.04 -1.28 -2.33
N ILE A 92 -7.18 -1.00 -3.62
CA ILE A 92 -6.46 -1.72 -4.69
C ILE A 92 -4.94 -1.54 -4.56
N ILE A 93 -4.47 -0.33 -4.26
CA ILE A 93 -3.03 -0.06 -4.09
C ILE A 93 -2.45 -0.92 -2.97
N VAL A 94 -3.16 -1.03 -1.84
CA VAL A 94 -2.74 -1.88 -0.69
C VAL A 94 -2.68 -3.34 -1.10
N LEU A 95 -3.70 -3.84 -1.79
CA LEU A 95 -3.76 -5.23 -2.24
C LEU A 95 -2.61 -5.56 -3.21
N LEU A 96 -2.27 -4.64 -4.11
CA LEU A 96 -1.13 -4.79 -5.01
C LEU A 96 0.20 -4.87 -4.23
N ASN A 97 0.38 -4.00 -3.24
CA ASN A 97 1.56 -3.99 -2.37
C ASN A 97 1.72 -5.30 -1.58
N ILE A 98 0.63 -5.81 -1.00
CA ILE A 98 0.61 -7.10 -0.30
C ILE A 98 0.93 -8.26 -1.27
N CYS A 99 0.39 -8.24 -2.49
CA CYS A 99 0.71 -9.24 -3.51
C CYS A 99 2.20 -9.23 -3.87
N LEU A 100 2.80 -8.06 -4.05
CA LEU A 100 4.24 -7.94 -4.36
C LEU A 100 5.11 -8.56 -3.27
N ILE A 101 4.80 -8.31 -1.99
CA ILE A 101 5.49 -8.96 -0.86
C ILE A 101 5.47 -10.48 -0.98
N SER A 102 4.33 -11.06 -1.38
CA SER A 102 4.19 -12.51 -1.48
C SER A 102 5.03 -13.13 -2.59
N ILE A 103 5.27 -12.38 -3.67
CA ILE A 103 6.05 -12.81 -4.83
C ILE A 103 7.57 -12.77 -4.52
N ASP A 104 8.03 -11.81 -3.72
CA ASP A 104 9.46 -11.53 -3.51
C ASP A 104 10.23 -12.65 -2.79
N LYS A 105 9.57 -13.57 -2.07
CA LYS A 105 10.29 -14.57 -1.23
C LYS A 105 9.76 -15.99 -1.21
N ASP A 106 8.84 -16.38 -2.09
CA ASP A 106 8.24 -17.73 -2.00
C ASP A 106 7.53 -17.93 -0.63
N LYS A 107 7.09 -16.82 0.00
CA LYS A 107 6.37 -16.81 1.28
C LYS A 107 4.92 -17.17 1.05
N LYS A 108 4.71 -18.46 0.77
CA LYS A 108 3.40 -19.07 0.48
C LYS A 108 2.33 -18.66 1.49
N GLN A 109 2.68 -18.54 2.78
CA GLN A 109 1.75 -18.15 3.82
C GLN A 109 1.23 -16.70 3.69
N ILE A 110 2.11 -15.74 3.34
CA ILE A 110 1.71 -14.34 3.14
C ILE A 110 0.92 -14.21 1.83
N GLY A 111 1.34 -14.92 0.78
CA GLY A 111 0.58 -15.01 -0.47
C GLY A 111 -0.80 -15.64 -0.32
N GLU A 112 -0.94 -16.68 0.51
CA GLU A 112 -2.23 -17.29 0.83
C GLU A 112 -3.14 -16.37 1.67
N LYS A 113 -2.58 -15.50 2.51
CA LYS A 113 -3.36 -14.47 3.23
C LYS A 113 -3.80 -13.36 2.29
N ALA A 114 -2.88 -12.84 1.48
CA ALA A 114 -3.15 -11.85 0.43
C ALA A 114 -4.27 -12.32 -0.51
N LYS A 115 -4.13 -13.56 -0.99
CA LYS A 115 -5.10 -14.18 -1.88
C LYS A 115 -6.47 -14.36 -1.21
N ARG A 116 -6.52 -14.87 0.02
CA ARG A 116 -7.79 -15.02 0.76
C ARG A 116 -8.50 -13.69 0.95
N LEU A 117 -7.74 -12.64 1.24
CA LEU A 117 -8.31 -11.32 1.44
C LEU A 117 -8.91 -10.76 0.13
N ILE A 118 -8.24 -10.95 -1.01
CA ILE A 118 -8.81 -10.66 -2.33
C ILE A 118 -10.07 -11.50 -2.62
N GLU A 119 -10.11 -12.76 -2.18
CA GLU A 119 -11.29 -13.63 -2.31
C GLU A 119 -12.46 -13.18 -1.41
N GLU A 120 -12.18 -12.82 -0.15
CA GLU A 120 -13.16 -12.40 0.86
C GLU A 120 -13.80 -11.04 0.54
N MET A 121 -13.04 -10.13 -0.06
CA MET A 121 -13.55 -8.84 -0.54
C MET A 121 -14.51 -8.98 -1.74
N GLY A 122 -14.73 -10.20 -2.27
CA GLY A 122 -15.64 -10.47 -3.39
C GLY A 122 -15.06 -10.03 -4.74
N ILE A 123 -13.74 -9.87 -4.81
CA ILE A 123 -13.02 -9.26 -5.92
C ILE A 123 -12.71 -10.31 -7.03
N ILE A 124 -12.91 -11.63 -6.81
CA ILE A 124 -12.70 -12.71 -7.82
C ILE A 124 -13.72 -13.88 -7.68
N ASP A 125 -14.27 -14.37 -8.82
CA ASP A 125 -14.97 -15.68 -8.99
C ASP A 125 -13.96 -16.87 -8.96
N PRO A 126 -14.21 -17.92 -8.17
CA PRO A 126 -13.22 -18.95 -7.84
C PRO A 126 -13.15 -20.11 -8.85
N VAL A 127 -12.65 -19.93 -10.08
CA VAL A 127 -12.23 -21.09 -10.89
C VAL A 127 -11.05 -20.78 -11.81
N ALA A 128 -9.86 -21.20 -11.40
CA ALA A 128 -9.01 -22.08 -12.22
C ALA A 128 -7.70 -22.33 -11.47
N GLY A 129 -7.57 -23.53 -10.91
CA GLY A 129 -6.38 -23.98 -10.17
C GLY A 129 -5.10 -23.97 -11.02
N LYS A 130 -4.47 -22.80 -11.16
CA LYS A 130 -3.12 -22.63 -11.68
C LYS A 130 -2.18 -22.17 -10.57
N LYS A 131 -0.97 -22.74 -10.62
CA LYS A 131 0.09 -22.55 -9.62
C LYS A 131 0.68 -21.14 -9.67
N PHE A 132 1.17 -20.71 -8.52
CA PHE A 132 1.68 -19.37 -8.22
C PHE A 132 2.87 -18.94 -9.09
N GLU A 133 3.63 -19.88 -9.66
CA GLU A 133 4.73 -19.61 -10.60
C GLU A 133 4.36 -18.72 -11.81
N ASP A 134 3.09 -18.68 -12.21
CA ASP A 134 2.64 -17.89 -13.37
C ASP A 134 2.59 -16.37 -13.12
N TYR A 135 2.58 -15.91 -11.86
CA TYR A 135 2.51 -14.49 -11.51
C TYR A 135 3.86 -13.76 -11.74
N LYS A 136 4.96 -14.50 -11.71
CA LYS A 136 6.34 -13.97 -11.81
C LYS A 136 6.68 -13.40 -13.18
N ASN A 137 5.90 -13.73 -14.22
CA ASN A 137 6.20 -13.41 -15.61
C ASN A 137 5.12 -12.52 -16.25
N GLY A 138 5.03 -11.24 -15.85
CA GLY A 138 4.53 -10.09 -16.63
C GLY A 138 3.16 -10.11 -17.33
N ARG A 139 2.47 -11.24 -17.44
CA ARG A 139 1.22 -11.45 -18.20
C ARG A 139 -0.01 -11.49 -17.29
N LYS A 140 0.09 -12.00 -16.07
CA LYS A 140 -1.03 -12.01 -15.10
C LYS A 140 -1.20 -10.69 -14.33
N PHE A 141 -0.17 -9.84 -14.33
CA PHE A 141 -0.29 -8.44 -13.91
C PHE A 141 -1.25 -7.66 -14.81
N LEU A 142 -1.20 -7.93 -16.12
CA LEU A 142 -2.14 -7.39 -17.10
C LEU A 142 -3.55 -7.96 -16.87
N GLU A 143 -3.71 -9.23 -16.48
CA GLU A 143 -5.02 -9.78 -16.12
C GLU A 143 -5.64 -9.13 -14.86
N ILE A 144 -4.82 -8.73 -13.87
CA ILE A 144 -5.29 -7.95 -12.72
C ILE A 144 -5.68 -6.54 -13.17
N ALA A 145 -4.88 -5.91 -14.04
CA ALA A 145 -5.23 -4.63 -14.65
C ALA A 145 -6.54 -4.70 -15.47
N ASP A 146 -6.75 -5.77 -16.23
CA ASP A 146 -7.97 -5.99 -17.02
C ASP A 146 -9.20 -6.17 -16.11
N LYS A 147 -9.05 -6.83 -14.96
CA LYS A 147 -10.12 -6.92 -13.95
C LYS A 147 -10.40 -5.59 -13.25
N LEU A 148 -9.39 -4.76 -13.05
CA LEU A 148 -9.56 -3.41 -12.52
C LEU A 148 -10.38 -2.53 -13.50
N ILE A 149 -10.19 -2.70 -14.82
CA ILE A 149 -11.01 -2.07 -15.86
C ILE A 149 -12.46 -2.58 -15.79
N GLU A 150 -12.68 -3.88 -15.56
CA GLU A 150 -14.04 -4.45 -15.38
C GLU A 150 -14.77 -3.86 -14.17
N TRP A 151 -14.06 -3.42 -13.13
CA TRP A 151 -14.63 -2.73 -11.95
C TRP A 151 -14.94 -1.25 -12.20
N LYS A 152 -14.92 -0.82 -13.47
CA LYS A 152 -15.23 0.56 -13.91
C LYS A 152 -14.25 1.61 -13.41
N LEU A 153 -13.07 1.20 -12.96
CA LEU A 153 -11.97 2.14 -12.79
C LEU A 153 -11.54 2.60 -14.17
N THR A 154 -11.30 3.89 -14.27
CA THR A 154 -10.81 4.51 -15.49
C THR A 154 -9.37 4.05 -15.75
N GLU A 155 -8.98 4.02 -17.03
CA GLU A 155 -7.58 3.76 -17.40
C GLU A 155 -6.63 4.73 -16.69
N GLU A 156 -7.07 5.96 -16.40
CA GLU A 156 -6.29 6.99 -15.69
C GLU A 156 -6.10 6.68 -14.20
N GLU A 157 -7.12 6.14 -13.52
CA GLU A 157 -6.99 5.66 -12.13
C GLU A 157 -6.04 4.45 -12.08
N ILE A 158 -6.20 3.52 -13.01
CA ILE A 158 -5.34 2.34 -13.09
C ILE A 158 -3.89 2.76 -13.40
N GLU A 159 -3.69 3.68 -14.33
CA GLU A 159 -2.37 4.25 -14.66
C GLU A 159 -1.80 5.11 -13.53
N GLY A 160 -2.64 5.80 -12.75
CA GLY A 160 -2.26 6.55 -11.55
C GLY A 160 -1.72 5.64 -10.45
N ALA A 161 -2.42 4.51 -10.19
CA ALA A 161 -1.95 3.48 -9.28
C ALA A 161 -0.60 2.91 -9.77
N PHE A 162 -0.45 2.69 -11.08
CA PHE A 162 0.82 2.23 -11.67
C PHE A 162 1.94 3.27 -11.70
N THR A 163 1.63 4.55 -11.83
CA THR A 163 2.61 5.65 -11.85
C THR A 163 3.20 5.86 -10.46
N TYR A 164 2.39 5.71 -9.41
CA TYR A 164 2.87 5.63 -8.03
C TYR A 164 3.93 4.52 -7.87
N PHE A 165 3.73 3.35 -8.50
CA PHE A 165 4.72 2.26 -8.50
C PHE A 165 5.98 2.52 -9.34
N LYS A 166 5.88 3.25 -10.45
CA LYS A 166 7.04 3.59 -11.31
C LYS A 166 7.83 4.81 -10.82
N GLY A 167 7.28 5.58 -9.87
CA GLY A 167 7.77 6.89 -9.43
C GLY A 167 8.72 6.92 -8.23
N VAL A 168 9.35 5.80 -7.85
CA VAL A 168 10.49 5.80 -6.91
C VAL A 168 11.74 5.35 -7.66
N ARG A 169 12.39 6.30 -8.32
CA ARG A 169 13.78 6.21 -8.77
C ARG A 169 14.56 7.39 -8.23
#